data_AF-A0A554I7M2-F1
#
_entry.id   AF-A0A554I7M2-F1
#
_cell.length_a   1.000
_cell.length_b   1.000
_cell.length_c   1.000
_cell.angle_alpha   90.00
_cell.angle_beta   90.00
_cell.angle_gamma   90.00
#
_symmetry.space_group_name_H-M   'P 1'
#
loop_
_entity.id
_entity.type
_entity.pdbx_description
1 polymer ?
#
loop_
_entity_poly.entity_id
_entity_poly.type
_entity_poly.pdbx_seq_one_letter_code
_entity_poly.pdbx_strand_id
1 'polypeptide(L)' 'MGKIIYSICALPLGVFVFVYGGYDDSPGAQLLGFLVVVSGVISAIRSKKKDVR' A
#
# COMPACT_ATOMS: atom_id res chain seq x y z
N MET A 1 15.79 5.98 -4.97
CA MET A 1 15.74 4.88 -3.98
C MET A 1 14.55 4.97 -3.00
N GLY A 2 14.38 6.05 -2.22
CA GLY A 2 13.41 6.07 -1.10
C GLY A 2 11.94 5.76 -1.42
N LYS A 3 11.43 6.19 -2.58
CA LYS A 3 10.01 5.96 -2.95
C LYS A 3 9.68 4.50 -3.27
N ILE A 4 10.65 3.76 -3.83
CA ILE A 4 10.49 2.34 -4.16
C ILE A 4 10.48 1.51 -2.87
N ILE A 5 11.39 1.81 -1.95
CA ILE A 5 11.45 1.16 -0.62
C ILE A 5 10.12 1.37 0.11
N TYR A 6 9.58 2.59 0.07
CA TYR A 6 8.29 2.90 0.69
C TYR A 6 7.14 2.09 0.08
N SER A 7 7.09 1.95 -1.25
CA SER A 7 6.08 1.11 -1.91
C SER A 7 6.24 -0.38 -1.58
N ILE A 8 7.47 -0.89 -1.49
CA ILE A 8 7.75 -2.28 -1.14
C ILE A 8 7.32 -2.57 0.30
N CYS A 9 7.43 -1.63 1.23
CA CYS A 9 6.92 -1.79 2.60
C CYS A 9 5.41 -1.56 2.71
N ALA A 10 4.86 -0.60 1.97
CA ALA A 10 3.44 -0.23 2.05
C ALA A 10 2.51 -1.34 1.53
N LEU A 11 2.89 -2.08 0.49
CA LEU A 11 2.08 -3.17 -0.05
C LEU A 11 1.83 -4.32 0.95
N PRO A 12 2.86 -4.96 1.54
CA PRO A 12 2.65 -6.02 2.52
C PRO A 12 2.00 -5.51 3.80
N LEU A 13 2.32 -4.29 4.27
CA LEU A 13 1.64 -3.68 5.41
C LEU A 13 0.16 -3.44 5.15
N GLY A 14 -0.20 -2.91 3.97
CA GLY A 14 -1.58 -2.66 3.61
C GLY A 14 -2.39 -3.95 3.48
N VAL A 15 -1.82 -4.99 2.87
CA VAL A 15 -2.47 -6.32 2.79
C VAL A 15 -2.64 -6.93 4.18
N PHE A 16 -1.62 -6.84 5.04
CA PHE A 16 -1.70 -7.33 6.41
C PHE A 16 -2.84 -6.66 7.18
N VAL A 17 -2.93 -5.33 7.16
CA VAL A 17 -3.99 -4.56 7.83
C VAL A 17 -5.36 -4.86 7.23
N PHE A 18 -5.45 -5.06 5.91
CA PHE A 18 -6.71 -5.42 5.25
C PHE A 18 -7.22 -6.80 5.70
N VAL A 19 -6.35 -7.81 5.72
CA VAL A 19 -6.69 -9.18 6.13
C VAL A 19 -7.02 -9.23 7.62
N TYR A 20 -6.21 -8.59 8.46
CA TYR A 20 -6.45 -8.57 9.91
C TYR A 20 -7.71 -7.76 10.27
N GLY A 21 -7.97 -6.67 9.55
CA GLY A 21 -9.20 -5.90 9.70
C GLY A 21 -10.45 -6.68 9.28
N GLY A 22 -10.34 -7.54 8.27
CA GLY A 22 -11.41 -8.47 7.91
C GLY A 22 -11.60 -9.60 8.92
N TYR A 23 -10.52 -10.08 9.54
CA TYR A 23 -10.61 -11.07 10.63
C TYR A 23 -11.28 -10.50 11.89
N ASP A 24 -11.05 -9.21 12.17
CA ASP A 24 -11.62 -8.49 13.31
C ASP A 24 -13.02 -7.89 13.01
N ASP A 25 -13.63 -8.20 11.86
CA ASP A 25 -14.89 -7.59 11.38
C ASP A 25 -14.91 -6.05 11.49
N SER A 26 -13.73 -5.44 11.36
CA SER A 26 -13.49 -4.01 11.56
C SER A 26 -13.43 -3.30 10.21
N PRO A 27 -14.56 -2.72 9.72
CA PRO A 27 -14.62 -2.12 8.39
C PRO A 27 -13.64 -0.95 8.21
N GLY A 28 -13.30 -0.25 9.30
CA GLY A 28 -12.31 0.83 9.29
C GLY A 28 -10.88 0.34 9.05
N ALA A 29 -10.49 -0.77 9.68
CA ALA A 29 -9.18 -1.37 9.48
C ALA A 29 -9.05 -1.92 8.04
N GLN A 30 -10.10 -2.55 7.53
CA GLN A 30 -10.15 -3.00 6.14
C GLN A 30 -10.03 -1.82 5.16
N LEU A 31 -10.73 -0.71 5.39
CA LEU A 31 -10.60 0.50 4.56
C LEU A 31 -9.18 1.10 4.62
N LEU A 32 -8.57 1.15 5.81
CA LEU A 32 -7.20 1.63 5.97
C LEU A 32 -6.20 0.75 5.21
N GLY A 33 -6.31 -0.57 5.34
CA GLY A 33 -5.48 -1.51 4.60
C GLY A 33 -5.58 -1.29 3.09
N PHE A 34 -6.82 -1.11 2.59
CA PHE A 34 -7.05 -0.81 1.18
C PHE A 34 -6.39 0.49 0.72
N LEU A 35 -6.56 1.58 1.47
CA LEU A 35 -5.95 2.87 1.14
C LEU A 35 -4.41 2.81 1.13
N VAL A 36 -3.82 2.07 2.06
CA VAL A 36 -2.36 1.86 2.13
C VAL A 36 -1.87 1.07 0.90
N VAL A 37 -2.57 0.00 0.51
CA VAL A 37 -2.24 -0.75 -0.72
C VAL A 37 -2.34 0.15 -1.96
N VAL A 38 -3.46 0.85 -2.14
CA VAL A 38 -3.70 1.70 -3.32
C VAL A 38 -2.66 2.83 -3.43
N SER A 39 -2.36 3.51 -2.32
CA SER A 39 -1.33 4.56 -2.30
C SER A 39 0.07 4.00 -2.59
N GLY A 40 0.39 2.80 -2.07
CA GLY A 40 1.62 2.07 -2.38
C GLY A 40 1.78 1.77 -3.88
N VAL A 41 0.72 1.27 -4.52
CA VAL A 41 0.68 1.00 -5.98
C VAL A 41 0.85 2.29 -6.79
N ILE A 42 0.08 3.34 -6.47
CA ILE A 42 0.17 4.63 -7.18
C ILE A 42 1.58 5.21 -7.09
N SER A 43 2.19 5.16 -5.90
CA SER A 43 3.55 5.66 -5.68
C SER A 43 4.60 4.85 -6.45
N ALA A 44 4.42 3.53 -6.56
CA ALA A 44 5.29 2.65 -7.34
C ALA A 44 5.23 2.98 -8.84
N ILE A 45 4.01 3.12 -9.38
CA ILE A 45 3.78 3.47 -10.80
C ILE A 45 4.36 4.87 -11.11
N ARG A 46 4.11 5.86 -10.25
CA ARG A 46 4.63 7.22 -10.42
C ARG A 46 6.16 7.28 -10.34
N SER A 47 6.78 6.41 -9.53
CA SER A 47 8.24 6.34 -9.42
C SER A 47 8.87 5.77 -10.70
N LYS A 48 8.28 4.74 -11.32
CA LYS A 48 8.72 4.20 -12.62
C LYS A 48 8.70 5.25 -13.74
N LYS A 49 7.71 6.14 -13.75
CA LYS A 49 7.60 7.21 -14.77
C LYS A 49 8.69 8.28 -14.68
N LYS A 50 9.37 8.41 -13.52
CA LYS A 50 10.44 9.41 -13.31
C LYS A 50 11.83 8.86 -13.67
N ASP A 51 12.00 7.55 -13.72
CA ASP A 51 13.26 6.90 -14.09
C ASP A 51 13.45 6.79 -15.63
N VAL A 52 12.36 6.83 -16.40
CA VAL A 52 12.38 6.68 -17.87
C VAL A 52 12.45 8.04 -18.61
N ARG A 53 12.50 9.16 -17.88
CA ARG A 53 12.67 10.51 -18.43
C ARG A 53 13.93 11.16 -17.87
#